data_AF-A0A967MUN4-F1
#
_entry.id   AF-A0A967MUN4-F1
#
_cell.length_a   1.000
_cell.length_b   1.000
_cell.length_c   1.000
_cell.angle_alpha   90.00
_cell.angle_beta   90.00
_cell.angle_gamma   90.00
#
_symmetry.space_group_name_H-M   'P 1'
#
loop_
_entity.id
_entity.type
_entity.pdbx_description
1 polymer ?
#
loop_
_entity_poly.entity_id
_entity_poly.type
_entity_poly.pdbx_seq_one_letter_code
_entity_poly.pdbx_strand_id
1 'polypeptide(L)'
;MADDPESGGAAPRRWAAQVAPGASVVEGETRSGKPCRVIDNTGTVRRAELEQLLHTLVAEGHFGLTGLSASGGQTIKLGEPRFTHIQFGESLYRLLLFPYEAVIERF
;
A
#
# COMPACT_ATOMS: atom_id res chain seq x y z
N MET A 1 43.35 -6.80 -4.64
CA MET A 1 42.98 -8.23 -4.57
C MET A 1 42.60 -8.46 -3.12
N ALA A 2 41.35 -8.60 -2.70
CA ALA A 2 40.08 -8.95 -3.35
C ALA A 2 39.00 -8.03 -2.74
N ASP A 3 38.18 -7.38 -3.58
CA ASP A 3 36.85 -7.83 -4.03
C ASP A 3 35.77 -7.40 -3.02
N ASP A 4 35.22 -6.22 -3.30
CA ASP A 4 33.97 -5.72 -2.78
C ASP A 4 32.97 -5.87 -3.94
N PRO A 5 31.90 -6.66 -3.80
CA PRO A 5 30.71 -6.38 -4.57
C PRO A 5 29.46 -6.32 -3.67
N GLU A 6 28.96 -5.09 -3.53
CA GLU A 6 27.56 -4.75 -3.73
C GLU A 6 26.53 -5.75 -3.19
N SER A 7 26.39 -5.84 -1.88
CA SER A 7 25.09 -6.20 -1.30
C SER A 7 24.16 -4.99 -1.44
N GLY A 8 23.55 -4.86 -2.62
CA GLY A 8 22.40 -4.01 -2.90
C GLY A 8 21.16 -4.46 -2.13
N GLY A 9 21.25 -4.57 -0.81
CA GLY A 9 20.10 -4.62 0.07
C GLY A 9 19.52 -3.22 0.12
N ALA A 10 18.55 -2.93 -0.75
CA ALA A 10 17.75 -1.73 -0.62
C ALA A 10 17.25 -1.66 0.83
N ALA A 11 17.84 -0.75 1.62
CA ALA A 11 17.43 -0.52 2.98
C ALA A 11 15.90 -0.39 2.99
N PRO A 12 15.18 -1.02 3.94
CA PRO A 12 13.73 -0.95 3.97
C PRO A 12 13.37 0.54 3.97
N ARG A 13 12.73 0.97 2.88
CA ARG A 13 12.32 2.36 2.71
C ARG A 13 11.51 2.67 3.96
N ARG A 14 11.86 3.76 4.65
CA ARG A 14 11.44 4.12 6.02
C ARG A 14 9.93 4.32 6.23
N TRP A 15 9.12 3.86 5.29
CA TRP A 15 7.66 3.95 5.19
C TRP A 15 6.99 2.62 4.87
N ALA A 16 7.72 1.49 4.82
CA ALA A 16 7.10 0.18 4.63
C ALA A 16 6.08 -0.10 5.74
N ALA A 17 4.86 -0.45 5.35
CA ALA A 17 3.79 -0.79 6.26
C ALA A 17 4.21 -1.96 7.17
N GLN A 18 3.93 -1.83 8.47
CA GLN A 18 4.08 -2.95 9.39
C GLN A 18 3.00 -4.00 9.09
N VAL A 19 3.44 -5.25 8.91
CA VAL A 19 2.56 -6.40 8.73
C VAL A 19 2.37 -7.05 10.09
N ALA A 20 1.15 -7.02 10.62
CA ALA A 20 0.82 -7.61 11.91
C ALA A 20 0.89 -9.15 11.84
N PRO A 21 1.15 -9.86 12.97
CA PRO A 21 1.03 -11.31 13.04
C PRO A 21 -0.40 -11.75 12.66
N GLY A 22 -0.52 -12.65 11.68
CA GLY A 22 -1.83 -13.10 11.17
C GLY A 22 -2.45 -12.19 10.11
N ALA A 23 -1.75 -11.15 9.66
CA ALA A 23 -2.19 -10.32 8.57
C ALA A 23 -2.30 -11.12 7.26
N SER A 24 -3.32 -10.80 6.46
CA SER A 24 -3.47 -11.35 5.11
C SER A 24 -2.85 -10.39 4.10
N VAL A 25 -1.96 -10.89 3.24
CA VAL A 25 -1.28 -10.07 2.22
C VAL A 25 -1.60 -10.59 0.84
N VAL A 26 -1.91 -9.67 -0.07
CA VAL A 26 -2.13 -9.96 -1.49
C VAL A 26 -1.20 -9.07 -2.30
N GLU A 27 -0.45 -9.68 -3.22
CA GLU A 27 0.58 -9.02 -4.02
C GLU A 27 0.16 -8.98 -5.48
N GLY A 28 0.66 -7.98 -6.21
CA GLY A 28 0.48 -7.86 -7.65
C GLY A 28 1.39 -6.79 -8.22
N GLU A 29 1.08 -6.37 -9.44
CA GLU A 29 1.88 -5.37 -10.16
C GLU A 29 1.02 -4.17 -10.55
N THR A 30 1.60 -2.98 -10.39
CA THR A 30 1.03 -1.75 -10.94
C THR A 30 1.01 -1.81 -12.46
N ARG A 31 0.25 -0.91 -13.09
CA ARG A 31 0.28 -0.71 -14.57
C ARG A 31 1.67 -0.46 -15.15
N SER A 32 2.61 0.02 -14.32
CA SER A 32 4.01 0.25 -14.70
C SER A 32 4.94 -0.95 -14.47
N GLY A 33 4.39 -2.10 -14.10
CA GLY A 33 5.16 -3.33 -13.79
C GLY A 33 5.87 -3.32 -12.44
N LYS A 34 5.62 -2.31 -11.60
CA LYS A 34 6.20 -2.25 -10.25
C LYS A 34 5.40 -3.09 -9.26
N PRO A 35 6.05 -3.82 -8.34
CA PRO A 35 5.35 -4.60 -7.32
C PRO A 35 4.53 -3.69 -6.41
N CYS A 36 3.34 -4.15 -6.03
CA CYS A 36 2.46 -3.50 -5.07
C CYS A 36 1.67 -4.55 -4.27
N ARG A 37 1.16 -4.16 -3.11
CA ARG A 37 0.43 -5.08 -2.23
C ARG A 37 -0.69 -4.43 -1.43
N VAL A 38 -1.68 -5.22 -1.06
CA VAL A 38 -2.67 -4.87 -0.03
C VAL A 38 -2.42 -5.76 1.19
N ILE A 39 -2.38 -5.16 2.37
CA ILE A 39 -2.15 -5.80 3.66
C ILE A 39 -3.42 -5.61 4.49
N ASP A 40 -4.06 -6.68 4.92
CA ASP A 40 -5.11 -6.65 5.94
C ASP A 40 -4.54 -7.06 7.29
N ASN A 41 -4.25 -6.07 8.13
CA ASN A 41 -3.78 -6.30 9.50
C ASN A 41 -4.90 -6.74 10.43
N THR A 42 -6.16 -6.65 10.01
CA THR A 42 -7.30 -7.11 10.82
C THR A 42 -7.51 -8.61 10.75
N GLY A 43 -7.00 -9.26 9.70
CA GLY A 43 -7.19 -10.68 9.42
C GLY A 43 -8.65 -11.08 9.19
N THR A 44 -9.52 -10.12 8.88
CA THR A 44 -10.98 -10.36 8.76
C THR A 44 -11.53 -10.24 7.35
N VAL A 45 -10.80 -9.60 6.43
CA VAL A 45 -11.24 -9.42 5.05
C VAL A 45 -10.91 -10.67 4.25
N ARG A 46 -11.86 -11.15 3.42
CA ARG A 46 -11.63 -12.37 2.63
C ARG A 46 -10.61 -12.11 1.53
N ARG A 47 -9.79 -13.14 1.23
CA ARG A 47 -8.75 -13.07 0.18
C ARG A 47 -9.26 -12.53 -1.16
N ALA A 48 -10.45 -12.95 -1.60
CA ALA A 48 -11.05 -12.50 -2.86
C ALA A 48 -11.41 -11.00 -2.85
N GLU A 49 -11.86 -10.47 -1.70
CA GLU A 49 -12.15 -9.05 -1.53
C GLU A 49 -10.86 -8.21 -1.54
N LEU A 50 -9.78 -8.75 -0.96
CA LEU A 50 -8.45 -8.13 -1.04
C LEU A 50 -7.90 -8.10 -2.46
N GLU A 51 -8.07 -9.18 -3.23
CA GLU A 51 -7.69 -9.22 -4.66
C GLU A 51 -8.47 -8.22 -5.49
N GLN A 52 -9.78 -8.13 -5.27
CA GLN A 52 -10.63 -7.16 -5.95
C GLN A 52 -10.26 -5.72 -5.59
N LEU A 53 -9.91 -5.46 -4.33
CA LEU A 53 -9.39 -4.17 -3.90
C LEU A 53 -8.06 -3.87 -4.59
N LEU A 54 -7.10 -4.80 -4.58
CA LEU A 54 -5.81 -4.63 -5.25
C LEU A 54 -6.00 -4.29 -6.73
N HIS A 55 -6.83 -5.05 -7.43
CA HIS A 55 -7.15 -4.82 -8.85
C HIS A 55 -7.74 -3.43 -9.07
N THR A 56 -8.69 -3.01 -8.23
CA THR A 56 -9.30 -1.66 -8.29
C THR A 56 -8.26 -0.58 -8.07
N LEU A 57 -7.41 -0.70 -7.06
CA LEU A 57 -6.37 0.29 -6.75
C LEU A 57 -5.34 0.43 -7.89
N VAL A 58 -4.97 -0.68 -8.52
CA VAL A 58 -4.10 -0.69 -9.71
C VAL A 58 -4.82 -0.05 -10.92
N ALA A 59 -6.08 -0.41 -11.14
CA ALA A 59 -6.89 0.12 -12.24
C ALA A 59 -7.21 1.62 -12.10
N GLU A 60 -7.25 2.15 -10.89
CA GLU A 60 -7.45 3.59 -10.66
C GLU A 60 -6.11 4.36 -10.59
N GLY A 61 -4.98 3.66 -10.58
CA GLY A 61 -3.65 4.27 -10.52
C GLY A 61 -3.31 4.86 -9.14
N HIS A 62 -3.85 4.29 -8.06
CA HIS A 62 -3.56 4.73 -6.69
C HIS A 62 -2.15 4.35 -6.23
N PHE A 63 -1.53 3.34 -6.85
CA PHE A 63 -0.13 3.01 -6.60
C PHE A 63 0.81 3.82 -7.49
N GLY A 64 1.78 4.46 -6.86
CA GLY A 64 2.81 5.29 -7.45
C GLY A 64 3.14 6.48 -6.53
N LEU A 65 4.11 7.29 -6.94
CA LEU A 65 4.34 8.60 -6.32
C LEU A 65 3.27 9.58 -6.84
N THR A 66 2.04 9.47 -6.34
CA THR A 66 0.99 10.41 -6.72
C THR A 66 1.11 11.69 -5.89
N GLY A 67 1.84 12.67 -6.43
CA GLY A 67 1.83 14.04 -5.92
C GLY A 67 0.55 14.79 -6.28
N LEU A 68 -0.62 14.33 -5.82
CA LEU A 68 -1.76 15.25 -5.73
C LEU A 68 -1.79 15.82 -4.32
N SER A 69 -1.62 17.15 -4.26
CA SER A 69 -1.93 17.98 -3.10
C SER A 69 -3.24 17.50 -2.49
N ALA A 70 -3.18 17.05 -1.24
CA ALA A 70 -4.37 16.91 -0.44
C ALA A 70 -4.96 18.32 -0.28
N SER A 71 -6.02 18.60 -1.03
CA SER A 71 -7.07 19.55 -0.66
C SER A 71 -6.58 20.96 -0.24
N GLY A 72 -6.29 21.82 -1.21
CA GLY A 72 -6.33 23.28 -1.02
C GLY A 72 -5.13 23.95 -0.33
N GLY A 73 -4.04 23.22 -0.05
CA GLY A 73 -2.77 23.81 0.37
C GLY A 73 -1.82 24.06 -0.81
N GLN A 74 -1.11 25.18 -0.81
CA GLN A 74 -0.07 25.56 -1.81
C GLN A 74 1.19 24.65 -1.77
N THR A 75 1.16 23.54 -1.03
CA THR A 75 2.30 22.64 -0.84
C THR A 75 1.94 21.23 -1.30
N ILE A 76 2.57 20.77 -2.38
CA ILE A 76 2.48 19.37 -2.82
C ILE A 76 3.44 18.56 -1.95
N LYS A 77 2.91 17.75 -1.03
CA LYS A 77 3.70 16.77 -0.29
C LYS A 77 3.72 15.45 -1.03
N LEU A 78 4.88 15.10 -1.58
CA LEU A 78 5.08 13.86 -2.34
C LEU A 78 5.27 12.68 -1.36
N GLY A 79 4.43 11.65 -1.49
CA GLY A 79 4.63 10.36 -0.82
C GLY A 79 4.11 10.25 0.62
N GLU A 80 3.31 11.21 1.10
CA GLU A 80 2.56 11.01 2.36
C GLU A 80 1.42 10.00 2.15
N PRO A 81 1.11 9.15 3.15
CA PRO A 81 0.02 8.20 3.05
C PRO A 81 -1.33 8.90 2.84
N ARG A 82 -2.15 8.39 1.91
CA ARG A 82 -3.55 8.84 1.79
C ARG A 82 -4.43 8.01 2.70
N PHE A 83 -5.33 8.70 3.39
CA PHE A 83 -6.31 8.07 4.27
C PHE A 83 -7.66 8.07 3.56
N THR A 84 -8.27 6.88 3.45
CA THR A 84 -9.66 6.74 3.02
C THR A 84 -10.34 5.65 3.83
N HIS A 85 -11.67 5.60 3.78
CA HIS A 85 -12.45 4.58 4.45
C HIS A 85 -12.95 3.58 3.41
N ILE A 86 -12.98 2.30 3.77
CA ILE A 86 -13.51 1.24 2.93
C ILE A 86 -14.45 0.34 3.75
N GLN A 87 -15.51 -0.15 3.11
CA GLN A 87 -16.47 -1.06 3.73
C GLN A 87 -16.36 -2.43 3.08
N PHE A 88 -16.25 -3.48 3.89
CA PHE A 88 -16.38 -4.87 3.48
C PHE A 88 -17.56 -5.50 4.24
N GLY A 89 -18.58 -5.95 3.51
CA GLY A 89 -19.84 -6.37 4.11
C GLY A 89 -20.46 -5.25 4.98
N GLU A 90 -20.61 -5.51 6.28
CA GLU A 90 -21.16 -4.55 7.25
C GLU A 90 -20.08 -3.80 8.06
N SER A 91 -18.80 -4.11 7.84
CA SER A 91 -17.69 -3.55 8.62
C SER A 91 -16.97 -2.43 7.86
N LEU A 92 -16.75 -1.31 8.54
CA LEU A 92 -15.97 -0.19 8.02
C LEU A 92 -14.53 -0.27 8.54
N TYR A 93 -13.57 0.00 7.65
CA TYR A 93 -12.14 -0.05 7.93
C TYR A 93 -11.43 1.23 7.50
N ARG A 94 -10.26 1.46 8.09
CA ARG A 94 -9.31 2.49 7.63
C ARG A 94 -8.44 1.89 6.54
N LEU A 95 -8.30 2.60 5.43
CA LEU A 95 -7.38 2.27 4.34
C LEU A 95 -6.26 3.32 4.28
N LEU A 96 -5.03 2.87 4.54
CA LEU A 96 -3.81 3.66 4.43
C LEU A 96 -3.14 3.35 3.10
N LEU A 97 -3.04 4.33 2.21
CA LEU A 97 -2.39 4.17 0.91
C LEU A 97 -0.99 4.77 0.92
N PHE A 98 0.02 3.92 0.87
CA PHE A 98 1.42 4.23 0.61
C PHE A 98 1.71 4.10 -0.89
N PRO A 99 2.88 4.56 -1.39
CA PRO A 99 3.17 4.54 -2.82
C PRO A 99 3.01 3.19 -3.52
N TYR A 100 3.27 2.07 -2.84
CA TYR A 100 3.09 0.73 -3.42
C TYR A 100 2.42 -0.25 -2.46
N GLU A 101 1.79 0.25 -1.40
CA GLU A 101 1.18 -0.58 -0.36
C GLU A 101 -0.13 0.05 0.08
N ALA A 102 -1.16 -0.78 0.26
CA ALA A 102 -2.39 -0.37 0.89
C ALA A 102 -2.56 -1.19 2.17
N VAL A 103 -2.88 -0.54 3.30
CA VAL A 103 -3.03 -1.22 4.59
C VAL A 103 -4.45 -1.02 5.10
N ILE A 104 -5.10 -2.12 5.45
CA ILE A 104 -6.41 -2.14 6.08
C ILE A 104 -6.21 -2.30 7.57
N GLU A 105 -6.75 -1.34 8.33
CA GLU A 105 -6.73 -1.30 9.78
C GLU A 105 -8.15 -1.16 10.31
N ARG A 106 -8.37 -1.60 11.56
CA ARG A 106 -9.62 -1.26 12.28
C ARG A 106 -9.63 0.23 12.64
N PHE A 107 -10.83 0.77 12.86
CA PHE A 107 -10.96 2.05 13.55
C PHE A 107 -10.48 1.96 15.00
#